data_AF-A0A9Q4G8Y5-F1
#
_entry.id   AF-A0A9Q4G8Y5-F1
#
_cell.length_a   1.000
_cell.length_b   1.000
_cell.length_c   1.000
_cell.angle_alpha   90.00
_cell.angle_beta   90.00
_cell.angle_gamma   90.00
#
_symmetry.space_group_name_H-M   'P 1'
#
loop_
_entity.id
_entity.type
_entity.pdbx_description
1 polymer ?
#
loop_
_entity_poly.entity_id
_entity_poly.type
_entity_poly.pdbx_seq_one_letter_code
_entity_poly.pdbx_strand_id
1 'polypeptide(L)'
;MSIPKILKNKKLVIAAAAVFVLTIGFLFFYKFGILQYYRLFSQKKELLGKISEVEEKNKLLKAEIDSLQTKDSKIERVAREKYHMVRKGEKVYTIQEK
;
A
#
# COMPACT_ATOMS: atom_id res chain seq x y z
N MET A 1 56.82 -6.00 6.57
CA MET A 1 55.45 -6.54 6.73
C MET A 1 55.36 -7.82 5.90
N SER A 2 55.48 -8.99 6.52
CA SER A 2 55.60 -10.27 5.81
C SER A 2 54.27 -10.69 5.20
N ILE A 3 54.23 -10.85 3.88
CA ILE A 3 53.07 -11.37 3.15
C ILE A 3 52.77 -12.78 3.68
N PRO A 4 51.53 -13.09 4.10
CA PRO A 4 51.21 -14.39 4.67
C PRO A 4 51.51 -15.51 3.65
N LYS A 5 52.20 -16.57 4.11
CA LYS A 5 52.62 -17.75 3.30
C LYS A 5 51.49 -18.39 2.49
N ILE A 6 50.24 -18.14 2.89
CA ILE A 6 49.00 -18.62 2.26
C ILE A 6 48.89 -18.14 0.80
N LEU A 7 49.35 -16.92 0.48
CA LEU A 7 49.32 -16.39 -0.89
C LEU A 7 50.32 -17.05 -1.86
N LYS A 8 51.30 -17.82 -1.37
CA LYS A 8 52.25 -18.54 -2.24
C LYS A 8 51.65 -19.79 -2.87
N ASN A 9 50.63 -20.37 -2.23
CA ASN A 9 49.99 -21.60 -2.69
C ASN A 9 48.78 -21.29 -3.57
N LYS A 10 49.01 -21.17 -4.90
CA LYS A 10 47.97 -20.84 -5.90
C LYS A 10 46.70 -21.70 -5.75
N LYS A 11 46.84 -23.00 -5.44
CA LYS A 11 45.70 -23.91 -5.22
C LYS A 11 44.83 -23.52 -4.02
N LEU A 12 45.45 -23.09 -2.91
CA LEU A 12 44.73 -22.65 -1.71
C LEU A 12 44.01 -21.31 -1.94
N VAL A 13 44.64 -20.39 -2.68
CA VAL A 13 44.01 -19.11 -3.05
C VAL A 13 42.80 -19.33 -3.95
N ILE A 14 42.91 -20.22 -4.94
CA ILE A 14 41.80 -20.58 -5.83
C ILE A 14 40.66 -21.25 -5.05
N ALA A 15 40.98 -22.18 -4.14
CA ALA A 15 39.98 -22.84 -3.30
C ALA A 15 39.25 -21.82 -2.39
N ALA A 16 39.99 -20.90 -1.76
CA ALA A 16 39.40 -19.84 -0.94
C ALA A 16 38.51 -18.90 -1.75
N ALA A 17 38.94 -18.52 -2.96
CA ALA A 17 38.13 -17.71 -3.87
C ALA A 17 36.85 -18.44 -4.31
N ALA A 18 36.94 -19.74 -4.62
CA ALA A 18 35.78 -20.54 -4.99
C ALA A 18 34.76 -20.64 -3.85
N VAL A 19 35.22 -20.87 -2.62
CA VAL A 19 34.35 -20.87 -1.42
C VAL A 19 33.71 -19.50 -1.23
N PHE A 20 34.46 -18.42 -1.39
CA PHE A 20 33.94 -17.05 -1.25
C PHE A 20 32.85 -16.72 -2.30
N VAL A 21 33.02 -17.14 -3.54
CA VAL A 21 32.00 -16.96 -4.58
C VAL A 21 30.75 -17.80 -4.28
N LEU A 22 30.93 -19.03 -3.80
CA LEU A 22 29.82 -19.90 -3.42
C LEU A 22 29.03 -19.34 -2.22
N THR A 23 29.71 -18.79 -1.21
CA THR A 23 29.03 -18.19 -0.05
C THR A 23 28.26 -16.92 -0.44
N ILE A 24 28.84 -16.07 -1.29
CA ILE A 24 28.15 -14.91 -1.84
C ILE A 24 26.93 -15.36 -2.66
N GLY A 25 27.12 -16.31 -3.57
CA GLY A 25 26.03 -16.87 -4.37
C GLY A 25 24.91 -17.41 -3.49
N PHE A 26 25.23 -18.17 -2.44
CA PHE A 26 24.24 -18.67 -1.50
C PHE A 26 23.52 -17.54 -0.75
N LEU A 27 24.22 -16.49 -0.33
CA LEU A 27 23.62 -15.34 0.35
C LEU A 27 22.59 -14.60 -0.53
N PHE A 28 22.84 -14.55 -1.85
CA PHE A 28 21.96 -13.89 -2.81
C PHE A 28 20.84 -14.78 -3.34
N PHE A 29 21.10 -16.08 -3.59
CA PHE A 29 20.15 -17.02 -4.20
C PHE A 29 19.35 -17.85 -3.20
N TYR A 30 19.74 -17.90 -1.92
CA TYR A 30 18.95 -18.62 -0.91
C TYR A 30 17.62 -17.91 -0.64
N LYS A 31 16.57 -18.70 -0.35
CA LYS A 31 15.16 -18.29 -0.15
C LYS A 31 14.91 -17.20 0.91
N PHE A 32 15.94 -16.78 1.64
CA PHE A 32 15.91 -15.72 2.64
C PHE A 32 17.04 -14.70 2.43
N GLY A 33 17.50 -14.56 1.19
CA GLY A 33 18.55 -13.61 0.83
C GLY A 33 18.13 -12.17 1.10
N ILE A 34 19.13 -11.30 1.16
CA ILE A 34 18.98 -9.87 1.48
C ILE A 34 17.93 -9.19 0.59
N LEU A 35 17.87 -9.58 -0.69
CA LEU A 35 16.88 -9.05 -1.64
C LEU A 35 15.43 -9.32 -1.21
N GLN A 36 15.17 -10.52 -0.67
CA GLN A 36 13.83 -10.90 -0.23
C GLN A 36 13.43 -10.15 1.03
N TYR A 37 14.38 -9.93 1.95
CA TYR A 37 14.16 -9.07 3.11
C TYR A 37 13.75 -7.65 2.71
N TYR A 38 14.48 -7.03 1.78
CA TYR A 38 14.12 -5.69 1.28
C TYR A 38 12.75 -5.66 0.59
N ARG A 39 12.42 -6.69 -0.20
CA ARG A 39 11.10 -6.80 -0.83
C ARG A 39 9.99 -6.90 0.21
N LEU A 40 10.14 -7.76 1.22
CA LEU A 40 9.17 -7.90 2.31
C LEU A 40 9.03 -6.60 3.11
N PHE A 41 10.14 -5.92 3.39
CA PHE A 41 10.13 -4.64 4.09
C PHE A 41 9.36 -3.56 3.30
N SER A 42 9.60 -3.49 1.99
CA SER A 42 8.89 -2.57 1.10
C SER A 42 7.39 -2.90 1.02
N GLN A 43 7.02 -4.17 0.87
CA GLN A 43 5.62 -4.60 0.88
C GLN A 43 4.93 -4.25 2.22
N LYS A 44 5.59 -4.50 3.35
CA LYS A 44 5.07 -4.13 4.66
C LYS A 44 4.79 -2.62 4.74
N LYS A 45 5.72 -1.78 4.26
CA LYS A 45 5.54 -0.33 4.23
C LYS A 45 4.37 0.09 3.34
N GLU A 46 4.22 -0.53 2.18
CA GLU A 46 3.10 -0.26 1.26
C GLU A 46 1.75 -0.64 1.88
N LEU A 47 1.65 -1.84 2.48
CA LEU A 47 0.41 -2.27 3.14
C LEU A 47 0.01 -1.33 4.29
N LEU A 48 0.97 -0.89 5.10
CA LEU A 48 0.71 0.08 6.17
C LEU A 48 0.23 1.43 5.62
N GLY A 49 0.80 1.89 4.51
CA GLY A 49 0.31 3.09 3.82
C GLY A 49 -1.13 2.94 3.34
N LYS A 50 -1.46 1.79 2.74
CA LYS A 50 -2.83 1.46 2.30
C LYS A 50 -3.83 1.41 3.45
N ILE A 51 -3.44 0.83 4.59
CA ILE A 51 -4.27 0.82 5.81
C ILE A 51 -4.58 2.25 6.25
N SER A 52 -3.55 3.10 6.36
CA SER A 52 -3.73 4.50 6.76
C SER A 52 -4.64 5.27 5.80
N GLU A 53 -4.49 5.07 4.49
CA GLU A 53 -5.33 5.71 3.47
C GLU A 53 -6.80 5.27 3.58
N VAL A 54 -7.02 3.97 3.78
CA VAL A 54 -8.38 3.41 3.94
C VAL A 54 -9.02 3.89 5.25
N GLU A 55 -8.25 3.97 6.34
CA GLU A 55 -8.74 4.50 7.63
C GLU A 55 -9.13 5.96 7.52
N GLU A 56 -8.33 6.79 6.85
CA GLU A 56 -8.65 8.20 6.61
C GLU A 56 -9.92 8.36 5.76
N LYS A 57 -10.03 7.61 4.67
CA LYS A 57 -11.25 7.59 3.84
C LYS A 57 -12.47 7.16 4.64
N ASN A 58 -12.34 6.13 5.49
CA ASN A 58 -13.43 5.66 6.33
C ASN A 58 -13.85 6.73 7.35
N LYS A 59 -12.89 7.45 7.95
CA LYS A 59 -13.18 8.57 8.85
C LYS A 59 -13.93 9.70 8.14
N LEU A 60 -13.50 10.07 6.93
CA LEU A 60 -14.16 11.10 6.12
C LEU A 60 -15.59 10.69 5.75
N LEU A 61 -15.78 9.45 5.28
CA LEU A 61 -17.10 8.92 4.94
C LEU A 61 -18.02 8.85 6.15
N LYS A 62 -17.51 8.44 7.33
CA LYS A 62 -18.29 8.47 8.57
C LYS A 62 -18.70 9.90 8.94
N ALA A 63 -17.78 10.85 8.86
CA ALA A 63 -18.10 12.26 9.11
C ALA A 63 -19.15 12.79 8.12
N GLU A 64 -19.09 12.37 6.86
CA GLU A 64 -20.11 12.69 5.86
C GLU A 64 -21.47 12.11 6.25
N ILE A 65 -21.54 10.81 6.57
CA ILE A 65 -22.75 10.13 7.05
C ILE A 65 -23.32 10.84 8.29
N ASP A 66 -22.50 11.10 9.29
CA ASP A 66 -22.92 11.81 10.52
C ASP A 66 -23.49 13.18 10.17
N SER A 67 -22.86 13.90 9.23
CA SER A 67 -23.34 15.22 8.78
C SER A 67 -24.64 15.17 7.99
N LEU A 68 -24.92 14.05 7.32
CA LEU A 68 -26.19 13.80 6.65
C LEU A 68 -27.25 13.46 7.70
N GLN A 69 -26.94 12.57 8.65
CA GLN A 69 -27.87 12.09 9.68
C GLN A 69 -28.26 13.14 10.73
N THR A 70 -27.36 14.07 11.09
CA THR A 70 -27.66 15.11 12.09
C THR A 70 -28.44 16.32 11.54
N LYS A 71 -28.62 16.42 10.21
CA LYS A 71 -29.35 17.54 9.60
C LYS A 71 -30.36 17.01 8.58
N ASP A 72 -31.63 16.91 8.99
CA ASP A 72 -32.76 16.54 8.12
C ASP A 72 -32.79 17.32 6.79
N SER A 73 -32.34 18.59 6.81
CA SER A 73 -32.27 19.43 5.62
C SER A 73 -31.27 18.95 4.56
N LYS A 74 -30.17 18.30 4.95
CA LYS A 74 -29.21 17.71 4.00
C LYS A 74 -29.73 16.41 3.40
N ILE A 75 -30.36 15.56 4.20
CA ILE A 75 -31.03 14.34 3.70
C ILE A 75 -32.12 14.72 2.71
N GLU A 76 -32.95 15.71 3.05
CA GLU A 76 -34.00 16.21 2.17
C GLU A 76 -33.42 16.78 0.87
N ARG A 77 -32.31 17.52 0.95
CA ARG A 77 -31.63 18.02 -0.26
C ARG A 77 -31.15 16.89 -1.15
N VAL A 78 -30.48 15.87 -0.62
CA VAL A 78 -30.01 14.72 -1.41
C VAL A 78 -31.18 13.92 -1.98
N ALA A 79 -32.24 13.71 -1.20
CA ALA A 79 -33.45 13.03 -1.65
C ALA A 79 -34.11 13.76 -2.83
N ARG A 80 -34.20 15.10 -2.78
CA ARG A 80 -34.77 15.94 -3.84
C ARG A 80 -33.85 16.08 -5.06
N GLU A 81 -32.55 16.30 -4.86
CA GLU A 81 -31.60 16.56 -5.96
C GLU A 81 -31.15 15.28 -6.68
N LYS A 82 -30.79 14.23 -5.94
CA LYS A 82 -30.20 13.01 -6.51
C LYS A 82 -31.23 11.95 -6.85
N TYR A 83 -32.34 11.92 -6.13
CA TYR A 83 -33.37 10.88 -6.27
C TYR A 83 -34.74 11.44 -6.66
N HIS A 84 -34.87 12.75 -6.86
CA HIS A 84 -36.13 13.44 -7.22
C HIS A 84 -37.32 13.07 -6.33
N MET A 85 -37.06 12.73 -5.07
CA MET A 85 -38.09 12.36 -4.10
C MET A 85 -38.89 13.60 -3.67
N VAL A 86 -40.20 13.43 -3.54
CA VAL A 86 -41.14 14.46 -3.09
C VAL A 86 -42.01 13.97 -1.95
N ARG A 87 -42.44 14.88 -1.09
CA ARG A 87 -43.36 14.54 0.02
C ARG A 87 -44.76 14.29 -0.53
N LYS A 88 -45.52 13.46 0.19
CA LYS A 88 -46.91 13.13 -0.16
C LYS A 88 -47.74 14.42 -0.19
N GLY A 89 -48.23 14.80 -1.37
CA GLY A 89 -49.02 16.03 -1.59
C GLY A 89 -48.30 17.20 -2.28
N GLU A 90 -46.99 17.09 -2.55
CA GLU A 90 -46.27 18.10 -3.35
C GLU A 90 -46.46 17.87 -4.86
N LYS A 91 -46.51 18.95 -5.65
CA LYS A 91 -46.59 18.91 -7.12
C LYS A 91 -45.19 19.16 -7.72
N VAL A 92 -44.74 18.25 -8.58
CA VAL A 92 -43.47 18.36 -9.32
C VAL A 92 -43.72 19.06 -10.65
N TYR A 93 -42.89 20.05 -10.97
CA TYR A 93 -42.86 20.68 -12.29
C TYR A 93 -41.52 20.37 -12.95
N THR A 94 -41.54 19.65 -14.08
CA THR A 94 -40.36 19.38 -14.89
C THR A 94 -40.36 20.36 -16.06
N ILE A 95 -39.34 21.22 -16.13
CA ILE A 95 -39.14 22.12 -17.27
C ILE A 95 -38.37 21.33 -18.33
N GLN A 96 -38.97 21.14 -19.51
CA GLN A 96 -38.23 20.63 -20.67
C GLN A 96 -37.66 21.83 -21.43
N GLU A 97 -36.33 21.89 -21.56
CA GLU A 97 -35.69 22.85 -22.46
C GLU A 97 -35.99 22.45 -23.91
N LYS A 98 -36.29 23.45 -24.74
CA LYS A 98 -36.73 23.32 -26.13
C LYS A 98 -35.59 23.03 -27.09
#